data_AF-I4H905-F1
#
_entry.id   AF-I4H905-F1
#
_cell.length_a   1.000
_cell.length_b   1.000
_cell.length_c   1.000
_cell.angle_alpha   90.00
_cell.angle_beta   90.00
_cell.angle_gamma   90.00
#
_symmetry.space_group_name_H-M   'P 1'
#
loop_
_entity.id
_entity.type
_entity.pdbx_description
1 polymer ?
#
loop_
_entity_poly.entity_id
_entity_poly.type
_entity_poly.pdbx_seq_one_letter_code
_entity_poly.pdbx_strand_id
1 'polypeptide(L)'
;MVALLDDLGIWNDLGTILPDGNWQFFPGQATQGLSVFRATWSGDLSDIKSYVQLRPFYNRSGFSEPDSRWIRLFPKPGSEIVFLNFPDELKTQKITRGFQATKWYKWLKNGLNIDSRYSLNLQEFQPLPDFEEEIRPLSASTVHEIVIEAVRQALIPE
;
A
#
# COMPACT_ATOMS: atom_id res chain seq x y z
N MET A 1 2.34 -4.07 15.31
CA MET A 1 1.83 -4.30 13.94
C MET A 1 2.95 -4.24 12.90
N VAL A 2 3.63 -3.09 12.77
CA VAL A 2 4.75 -2.89 11.83
C VAL A 2 5.96 -3.75 12.20
N ALA A 3 6.38 -3.71 13.47
CA ALA A 3 7.54 -4.45 13.99
C ALA A 3 7.46 -5.98 13.84
N LEU A 4 6.26 -6.59 13.92
CA LEU A 4 6.14 -8.04 13.76
C LEU A 4 6.40 -8.48 12.32
N LEU A 5 5.87 -7.73 11.34
CA LEU A 5 6.17 -8.01 9.93
C LEU A 5 7.63 -7.68 9.59
N ASP A 6 8.29 -6.77 10.31
CA ASP A 6 9.73 -6.51 10.14
C ASP A 6 10.60 -7.73 10.45
N ASP A 7 10.15 -8.62 11.34
CA ASP A 7 10.87 -9.85 11.69
C ASP A 7 10.59 -11.01 10.72
N LEU A 8 9.50 -10.93 9.94
CA LEU A 8 9.00 -12.02 9.07
C LEU A 8 9.44 -11.89 7.60
N GLY A 9 10.05 -10.76 7.23
CA GLY A 9 10.31 -10.45 5.84
C GLY A 9 11.10 -9.15 5.67
N ILE A 10 11.32 -8.81 4.41
CA ILE A 10 11.94 -7.55 4.02
C ILE A 10 10.88 -6.64 3.37
N TRP A 11 11.08 -5.34 3.53
CA TRP A 11 10.25 -4.33 2.88
C TRP A 11 10.95 -3.81 1.64
N ASN A 12 10.50 -4.27 0.48
CA ASN A 12 11.01 -3.83 -0.80
C ASN A 12 10.46 -2.44 -1.12
N ASP A 13 11.34 -1.45 -1.27
CA ASP A 13 10.94 -0.07 -1.52
C ASP A 13 10.40 0.11 -2.95
N LEU A 14 9.13 0.52 -3.07
CA LEU A 14 8.53 0.91 -4.35
C LEU A 14 8.73 2.39 -4.64
N GLY A 15 9.31 3.13 -3.69
CA GLY A 15 9.72 4.51 -3.80
C GLY A 15 8.75 5.49 -3.17
N THR A 16 9.07 6.77 -3.37
CA THR A 16 8.40 7.89 -2.70
C THR A 16 7.84 8.86 -3.73
N ILE A 17 6.63 9.35 -3.49
CA ILE A 17 6.01 10.40 -4.27
C ILE A 17 5.65 11.61 -3.40
N LEU A 18 5.37 12.74 -4.05
CA LEU A 18 4.81 13.94 -3.44
C LEU A 18 3.39 14.12 -4.00
N PRO A 19 2.38 13.48 -3.39
CA PRO A 19 1.03 13.44 -3.93
C PRO A 19 0.50 14.85 -4.18
N ASP A 20 0.08 15.10 -5.40
CA ASP A 20 -0.63 16.31 -5.80
C ASP A 20 -2.03 15.94 -6.33
N GLY A 21 -2.78 16.93 -6.80
CA GLY A 21 -4.15 16.72 -7.31
C GLY A 21 -4.23 15.83 -8.56
N ASN A 22 -3.11 15.32 -9.08
CA ASN A 22 -3.04 14.40 -10.20
C ASN A 22 -2.66 12.99 -9.75
N TRP A 23 -2.99 11.99 -10.56
CA TRP A 23 -2.51 10.62 -10.35
C TRP A 23 -1.04 10.53 -10.73
N GLN A 24 -0.21 10.18 -9.74
CA GLN A 24 1.23 10.00 -9.90
C GLN A 24 1.59 8.53 -9.71
N PHE A 25 2.52 8.03 -10.52
CA PHE A 25 3.06 6.68 -10.36
C PHE A 25 4.14 6.63 -9.29
N PHE A 26 4.15 5.53 -8.53
CA PHE A 26 5.36 5.13 -7.83
C PHE A 26 6.42 4.64 -8.83
N PRO A 27 7.71 4.87 -8.57
CA PRO A 27 8.77 4.48 -9.51
C PRO A 27 8.96 2.95 -9.56
N GLY A 28 8.73 2.26 -8.45
CA GLY A 28 8.83 0.81 -8.33
C GLY A 28 7.56 0.06 -8.70
N GLN A 29 7.71 -1.23 -8.94
CA GLN A 29 6.63 -2.16 -9.26
C GLN A 29 6.66 -3.32 -8.26
N ALA A 30 5.48 -3.82 -7.90
CA ALA A 30 5.37 -5.03 -7.07
C ALA A 30 5.82 -6.26 -7.87
N THR A 31 6.55 -7.12 -7.18
CA THR A 31 7.31 -8.23 -7.78
C THR A 31 6.74 -9.60 -7.46
N GLN A 32 6.09 -9.76 -6.30
CA GLN A 32 5.62 -11.06 -5.82
C GLN A 32 4.10 -11.22 -5.84
N GLY A 33 3.36 -10.17 -6.25
CA GLY A 33 1.89 -10.24 -6.33
C GLY A 33 1.22 -10.35 -4.97
N LEU A 34 1.96 -10.12 -3.89
CA LEU A 34 1.44 -10.08 -2.54
C LEU A 34 0.53 -8.86 -2.34
N SER A 35 -0.39 -8.99 -1.40
CA SER A 35 -1.38 -7.95 -1.11
C SER A 35 -0.98 -7.01 0.02
N VAL A 36 0.21 -7.18 0.61
CA VAL A 36 0.62 -6.49 1.85
C VAL A 36 1.63 -5.40 1.55
N PHE A 37 1.30 -4.17 1.93
CA PHE A 37 2.14 -3.01 1.70
C PHE A 37 2.27 -2.17 2.97
N ARG A 38 3.36 -1.41 3.04
CA ARG A 38 3.59 -0.41 4.08
C ARG A 38 3.58 0.97 3.45
N ALA A 39 2.72 1.84 3.96
CA ALA A 39 2.65 3.24 3.60
C ALA A 39 3.29 4.06 4.72
N THR A 40 4.27 4.90 4.37
CA THR A 40 4.99 5.75 5.33
C THR A 40 4.89 7.20 4.90
N TRP A 41 4.48 8.06 5.84
CA TRP A 41 4.34 9.50 5.63
C TRP A 41 5.57 10.25 6.11
N SER A 42 5.96 11.32 5.40
CA SER A 42 7.01 12.23 5.87
C SER A 42 6.68 13.67 5.48
N GLY A 43 7.20 14.64 6.25
CA GLY A 43 6.89 16.07 6.13
C GLY A 43 6.15 16.61 7.36
N ASP A 44 5.58 17.81 7.24
CA ASP A 44 4.74 18.40 8.28
C ASP A 44 3.32 17.84 8.20
N LEU A 45 2.91 17.12 9.24
CA LEU A 45 1.62 16.41 9.33
C LEU A 45 0.66 17.03 10.36
N SER A 46 0.99 18.21 10.90
CA SER A 46 0.31 18.78 12.08
C SER A 46 -1.14 19.25 11.82
N ASP A 47 -1.47 19.68 10.59
CA ASP A 47 -2.81 20.15 10.21
C ASP A 47 -3.24 19.65 8.83
N ILE A 48 -3.08 18.34 8.56
CA ILE A 48 -3.49 17.76 7.28
C ILE A 48 -4.99 17.42 7.30
N LYS A 49 -5.78 18.06 6.42
CA LYS A 49 -7.20 17.71 6.22
C LYS A 49 -7.46 16.98 4.90
N SER A 50 -6.50 16.96 3.98
CA SER A 50 -6.51 16.14 2.78
C SER A 50 -6.29 14.67 3.09
N TYR A 51 -6.64 13.82 2.13
CA TYR A 51 -6.28 12.41 2.14
C TYR A 51 -5.63 12.05 0.80
N VAL A 52 -5.02 10.87 0.73
CA VAL A 52 -4.51 10.31 -0.52
C VAL A 52 -5.37 9.13 -0.93
N GLN A 53 -5.68 9.06 -2.21
CA GLN A 53 -6.23 7.84 -2.81
C GLN A 53 -5.07 7.04 -3.37
N LEU A 54 -4.96 5.77 -3.01
CA LEU A 54 -3.96 4.83 -3.52
C LEU A 54 -4.67 3.73 -4.31
N ARG A 55 -4.18 3.40 -5.50
CA ARG A 55 -4.72 2.31 -6.32
C ARG A 55 -3.63 1.50 -7.01
N PRO A 56 -3.84 0.20 -7.24
CA PRO A 56 -3.04 -0.59 -8.17
C PRO A 56 -3.22 -0.13 -9.62
N PHE A 57 -2.20 -0.36 -10.43
CA PHE A 57 -2.22 -0.18 -11.87
C PHE A 57 -1.63 -1.42 -12.54
N TYR A 58 -2.40 -2.06 -13.41
CA TYR A 58 -2.00 -3.32 -14.02
C TYR A 58 -1.58 -3.10 -15.47
N ASN A 59 -0.37 -3.55 -15.79
CA ASN A 59 0.20 -3.51 -17.13
C ASN A 59 0.32 -4.91 -17.69
N ARG A 60 -0.28 -5.14 -18.86
CA ARG A 60 -0.09 -6.35 -19.68
C ARG A 60 0.25 -5.95 -21.11
N SER A 61 0.83 -6.86 -21.87
CA SER A 61 1.13 -6.61 -23.30
C SER A 61 -0.14 -6.18 -24.03
N GLY A 62 -0.14 -4.93 -24.53
CA GLY A 62 -1.26 -4.36 -25.28
C GLY A 62 -2.39 -3.74 -24.45
N PHE A 63 -2.28 -3.67 -23.12
CA PHE A 63 -3.33 -3.09 -22.27
C PHE A 63 -2.81 -2.62 -20.91
N SER A 64 -3.19 -1.41 -20.53
CA SER A 64 -2.84 -0.77 -19.26
C SER A 64 -4.09 -0.21 -18.64
N GLU A 65 -4.48 -0.70 -17.46
CA GLU A 65 -5.71 -0.24 -16.81
C GLU A 65 -5.49 -0.03 -15.30
N PRO A 66 -5.89 1.13 -14.75
CA PRO A 66 -5.96 1.32 -13.31
C PRO A 66 -7.02 0.41 -12.70
N ASP A 67 -6.75 -0.17 -11.53
CA ASP A 67 -7.82 -0.80 -10.76
C ASP A 67 -8.87 0.27 -10.42
N SER A 68 -10.14 -0.06 -10.59
CA SER A 68 -11.25 0.81 -10.22
C SER A 68 -11.35 0.97 -8.70
N ARG A 69 -10.78 0.03 -7.94
CA ARG A 69 -10.72 0.05 -6.48
C ARG A 69 -9.50 0.83 -6.02
N TRP A 70 -9.77 1.92 -5.31
CA TRP A 70 -8.78 2.69 -4.58
C TRP A 70 -9.07 2.64 -3.09
N ILE A 71 -8.03 2.78 -2.28
CA ILE A 71 -8.15 2.92 -0.84
C ILE A 71 -7.84 4.35 -0.43
N ARG A 72 -8.48 4.80 0.65
CA ARG A 72 -8.23 6.10 1.25
C ARG A 72 -7.16 5.96 2.32
N LEU A 73 -6.10 6.74 2.21
CA LEU A 73 -5.05 6.83 3.22
C LEU A 73 -5.01 8.25 3.81
N PHE A 74 -4.94 8.32 5.13
CA PHE A 74 -4.88 9.59 5.86
C PHE A 74 -3.45 9.79 6.37
N PRO A 75 -2.79 10.90 5.97
CA PRO A 75 -1.46 11.21 6.46
C PRO A 75 -1.44 11.28 7.99
N LYS A 76 -0.53 10.51 8.59
CA LYS A 76 -0.36 10.41 10.05
C LYS A 76 1.10 10.03 10.37
N PRO A 77 1.61 10.37 11.57
CA PRO A 77 2.94 9.96 11.99
C PRO A 77 3.11 8.43 11.98
N GLY A 78 4.28 7.98 11.53
CA GLY A 78 4.64 6.56 11.45
C GLY A 78 4.18 5.89 10.15
N SER A 79 4.28 4.56 10.15
CA SER A 79 3.90 3.73 9.00
C SER A 79 2.60 2.96 9.28
N GLU A 80 1.81 2.76 8.24
CA GLU A 80 0.61 1.93 8.29
C GLU A 80 0.69 0.76 7.30
N ILE A 81 0.14 -0.38 7.70
CA ILE A 81 0.01 -1.54 6.82
C ILE A 81 -1.29 -1.42 6.04
N VAL A 82 -1.20 -1.58 4.73
CA VAL A 82 -2.34 -1.49 3.82
C VAL A 82 -2.42 -2.74 2.97
N PHE A 83 -3.64 -3.21 2.74
CA PHE A 83 -3.90 -4.38 1.93
C PHE A 83 -4.46 -3.97 0.57
N LEU A 84 -3.75 -4.31 -0.49
CA LEU A 84 -4.17 -4.10 -1.87
C LEU A 84 -4.24 -5.46 -2.54
N ASN A 85 -5.43 -6.04 -2.58
CA ASN A 85 -5.61 -7.39 -3.13
C ASN A 85 -5.32 -7.45 -4.63
N PHE A 86 -4.65 -8.52 -5.05
CA PHE A 86 -4.48 -8.84 -6.46
C PHE A 86 -5.77 -9.51 -6.98
N PRO A 87 -6.42 -8.97 -8.03
CA PRO A 87 -7.65 -9.55 -8.58
C PRO A 87 -7.43 -10.99 -9.03
N ASP A 88 -8.36 -11.90 -8.69
CA ASP A 88 -8.25 -13.31 -9.01
C ASP A 88 -8.17 -13.56 -10.53
N GLU A 89 -8.86 -12.74 -11.30
CA GLU A 89 -8.92 -12.79 -12.76
C GLU A 89 -7.55 -12.52 -13.41
N LEU A 90 -6.67 -11.82 -12.70
CA LEU A 90 -5.36 -11.44 -13.18
C LEU A 90 -4.27 -12.43 -12.75
N LYS A 91 -4.53 -13.32 -11.78
CA LYS A 91 -3.50 -14.21 -11.18
C LYS A 91 -2.87 -15.19 -12.17
N THR A 92 -3.60 -15.59 -13.20
CA THR A 92 -3.13 -16.53 -14.24
C THR A 92 -2.38 -15.84 -15.38
N GLN A 93 -2.32 -14.51 -15.37
CA GLN A 93 -1.74 -13.71 -16.43
C GLN A 93 -0.37 -13.16 -16.01
N LYS A 94 0.57 -13.07 -16.96
CA LYS A 94 1.86 -12.38 -16.73
C LYS A 94 1.63 -10.87 -16.76
N ILE A 95 1.39 -10.29 -15.59
CA ILE A 95 1.03 -8.88 -15.42
C ILE A 95 2.01 -8.20 -14.50
N THR A 96 2.40 -6.99 -14.86
CA THR A 96 3.17 -6.10 -14.01
C THR A 96 2.22 -5.25 -13.17
N ARG A 97 2.48 -5.18 -11.86
CA ARG A 97 1.68 -4.40 -10.91
C ARG A 97 2.43 -3.14 -10.46
N GLY A 98 1.99 -1.98 -10.93
CA GLY A 98 2.40 -0.68 -10.41
C GLY A 98 1.37 -0.12 -9.42
N PHE A 99 1.67 1.05 -8.88
CA PHE A 99 0.76 1.79 -8.01
C PHE A 99 0.71 3.26 -8.41
N GLN A 100 -0.47 3.85 -8.23
CA GLN A 100 -0.67 5.27 -8.38
C GLN A 100 -1.32 5.86 -7.14
N ALA A 101 -0.97 7.10 -6.83
CA ALA A 101 -1.65 7.86 -5.79
C ALA A 101 -1.94 9.30 -6.22
N THR A 102 -2.98 9.88 -5.64
CA THR A 102 -3.35 11.28 -5.82
C THR A 102 -3.84 11.89 -4.51
N LYS A 103 -3.53 13.16 -4.28
CA LYS A 103 -3.99 13.95 -3.14
C LYS A 103 -5.39 14.50 -3.43
N TRP A 104 -6.32 14.17 -2.55
CA TRP A 104 -7.66 14.74 -2.57
C TRP A 104 -7.77 15.86 -1.54
N TYR A 105 -7.95 17.08 -2.03
CA TYR A 105 -8.11 18.26 -1.20
C TYR A 105 -9.53 18.35 -0.63
N LYS A 106 -9.63 18.83 0.61
CA LYS A 106 -10.91 19.16 1.22
C LYS A 106 -11.30 20.59 0.84
N TRP A 107 -12.51 20.76 0.31
CA TRP A 107 -13.11 22.09 0.14
C TRP A 107 -13.57 22.62 1.49
N LEU A 108 -13.13 23.82 1.85
CA LEU A 108 -13.58 24.57 3.02
C LEU A 108 -14.46 25.73 2.57
N LYS A 109 -15.23 26.33 3.51
CA LYS A 109 -16.11 27.48 3.22
C LYS A 109 -15.41 28.64 2.50
N ASN A 110 -14.09 28.79 2.69
CA ASN A 110 -13.29 29.90 2.15
C ASN A 110 -12.37 29.48 0.99
N GLY A 111 -12.54 28.29 0.42
CA GLY A 111 -11.76 27.80 -0.72
C GLY A 111 -11.15 26.41 -0.50
N LEU A 112 -10.19 26.05 -1.36
CA LEU A 112 -9.45 24.80 -1.27
C LEU A 112 -8.51 24.84 -0.05
N ASN A 113 -8.52 23.80 0.78
CA ASN A 113 -7.51 23.69 1.83
C ASN A 113 -6.16 23.32 1.21
N ILE A 114 -5.17 24.20 1.28
CA ILE A 114 -3.80 23.91 0.83
C ILE A 114 -3.03 23.42 2.04
N ASP A 115 -3.16 22.12 2.33
CA ASP A 115 -2.42 21.47 3.40
C ASP A 115 -0.90 21.52 3.14
N SER A 116 -0.11 21.45 4.22
CA SER A 116 1.34 21.29 4.19
C SER A 116 1.77 20.20 3.19
N ARG A 117 2.96 20.37 2.60
CA ARG A 117 3.54 19.36 1.70
C ARG A 117 4.00 18.16 2.52
N TYR A 118 3.61 16.97 2.07
CA TYR A 118 4.05 15.69 2.62
C TYR A 118 4.33 14.71 1.49
N SER A 119 5.17 13.72 1.77
CA SER A 119 5.49 12.62 0.87
C SER A 119 4.84 11.33 1.35
N LEU A 120 4.58 10.44 0.39
CA LEU A 120 4.15 9.06 0.63
C LEU A 120 5.22 8.12 0.08
N ASN A 121 5.81 7.31 0.95
CA ASN A 121 6.61 6.16 0.57
C ASN A 121 5.75 4.90 0.63
N LEU A 122 5.94 3.99 -0.33
CA LEU A 122 5.24 2.72 -0.40
C LEU A 122 6.25 1.58 -0.50
N GLN A 123 6.08 0.54 0.31
CA GLN A 123 6.94 -0.64 0.30
C GLN A 123 6.09 -1.90 0.17
N GLU A 124 6.55 -2.87 -0.63
CA GLU A 124 5.98 -4.21 -0.75
C GLU A 124 6.60 -5.12 0.31
N PHE A 125 5.77 -5.86 1.04
CA PHE A 125 6.28 -6.90 1.93
C PHE A 125 6.75 -8.11 1.10
N GLN A 126 7.96 -8.59 1.35
CA GLN A 126 8.48 -9.84 0.81
C GLN A 126 8.85 -10.76 1.98
N PRO A 127 8.18 -11.91 2.15
CA PRO A 127 8.51 -12.85 3.21
C PRO A 127 9.93 -13.43 3.02
N LEU A 128 10.60 -13.78 4.12
CA LEU A 128 11.86 -14.51 4.05
C LEU A 128 11.65 -15.91 3.45
N PRO A 129 12.66 -16.51 2.77
CA PRO A 129 12.53 -17.81 2.11
C PRO A 129 11.99 -18.94 3.01
N ASP A 130 12.44 -18.97 4.27
CA ASP A 130 12.01 -19.97 5.26
C ASP A 130 10.51 -19.84 5.60
N PHE A 131 9.97 -18.62 5.52
CA PHE A 131 8.54 -18.33 5.67
C PHE A 131 7.78 -18.49 4.34
N GLU A 132 8.46 -18.29 3.20
CA GLU A 132 7.89 -18.48 1.86
C GLU A 132 7.52 -19.95 1.60
N GLU A 133 8.28 -20.92 2.11
CA GLU A 133 7.93 -22.34 1.99
C GLU A 133 6.67 -22.73 2.78
N GLU A 134 6.46 -22.12 3.96
CA GLU A 134 5.24 -22.34 4.77
C GLU A 134 4.02 -21.59 4.20
N ILE A 135 4.23 -20.44 3.56
CA ILE A 135 3.14 -19.62 3.00
C ILE A 135 2.81 -19.98 1.54
N ARG A 136 3.72 -20.54 0.75
CA ARG A 136 3.50 -20.87 -0.68
C ARG A 136 2.25 -21.69 -1.01
N PRO A 137 1.84 -22.70 -0.23
CA PRO A 137 0.61 -23.43 -0.50
C PRO A 137 -0.66 -22.65 -0.11
N LEU A 138 -0.51 -21.52 0.57
CA LEU A 138 -1.61 -20.74 1.13
C LEU A 138 -2.07 -19.68 0.13
N SER A 139 -3.39 -19.61 -0.05
CA SER A 139 -4.01 -18.58 -0.90
C SER A 139 -3.72 -17.17 -0.35
N ALA A 140 -3.73 -16.14 -1.21
CA ALA A 140 -3.57 -14.74 -0.78
C ALA A 140 -4.56 -14.32 0.33
N SER A 141 -5.77 -14.92 0.36
CA SER A 141 -6.74 -14.78 1.44
C SER A 141 -6.26 -15.38 2.76
N THR A 142 -5.58 -16.53 2.71
CA THR A 142 -5.01 -17.18 3.90
C THR A 142 -3.81 -16.41 4.42
N VAL A 143 -2.96 -15.84 3.56
CA VAL A 143 -1.89 -14.91 4.00
C VAL A 143 -2.49 -13.69 4.67
N HIS A 144 -3.56 -13.13 4.08
CA HIS A 144 -4.28 -12.01 4.67
C HIS A 144 -4.87 -12.38 6.05
N GLU A 145 -5.48 -13.56 6.18
CA GLU A 145 -5.99 -14.08 7.45
C GLU A 145 -4.89 -14.32 8.47
N ILE A 146 -3.75 -14.90 8.09
CA ILE A 146 -2.60 -15.11 8.98
C ILE A 146 -2.05 -13.78 9.47
N VAL A 147 -1.89 -12.80 8.57
CA VAL A 147 -1.43 -11.46 8.96
C VAL A 147 -2.47 -10.79 9.86
N ILE A 148 -3.77 -10.90 9.57
CA ILE A 148 -4.84 -10.38 10.43
C ILE A 148 -4.83 -11.05 11.80
N GLU A 149 -4.69 -12.38 11.86
CA GLU A 149 -4.74 -13.15 13.10
C GLU A 149 -3.49 -12.93 13.95
N ALA A 150 -2.30 -12.88 13.34
CA ALA A 150 -1.06 -12.47 14.01
C ALA A 150 -1.17 -11.04 14.57
N VAL A 151 -1.83 -10.14 13.84
CA VAL A 151 -2.13 -8.79 14.32
C VAL A 151 -3.13 -8.82 15.48
N ARG A 152 -4.14 -9.69 15.43
CA ARG A 152 -5.17 -9.81 16.47
C ARG A 152 -4.60 -10.34 17.78
N GLN A 153 -3.77 -11.38 17.72
CA GLN A 153 -3.13 -11.96 18.90
C GLN A 153 -2.14 -10.98 19.55
N ALA A 154 -1.40 -10.21 18.75
CA ALA A 154 -0.49 -9.18 19.27
C ALA A 154 -1.19 -7.96 19.91
N LEU A 155 -2.51 -7.82 19.76
CA LEU A 155 -3.32 -6.74 20.36
C LEU A 155 -4.04 -7.17 21.64
N ILE A 156 -3.99 -8.44 22.01
CA ILE A 156 -4.50 -8.93 23.30
C ILE A 156 -3.30 -8.95 24.26
N PRO A 157 -3.24 -8.07 25.26
CA PRO A 157 -2.25 -8.22 26.33
C PRO A 157 -2.65 -9.43 27.17
N GLU A 158 -1.67 -10.29 27.48
CA GLU A 158 -1.79 -11.24 28.60
C GLU A 158 -2.03 -10.51 29.93
#